data_AF-A0A8X7QJ01-F1
#
_entry.id   AF-A0A8X7QJ01-F1
#
_cell.length_a   1.000
_cell.length_b   1.000
_cell.length_c   1.000
_cell.angle_alpha   90.00
_cell.angle_beta   90.00
_cell.angle_gamma   90.00
#
_symmetry.space_group_name_H-M   'P 1'
#
loop_
_entity.id
_entity.type
_entity.pdbx_description
1 polymer ?
#
loop_
_entity_poly.entity_id
_entity_poly.type
_entity_poly.pdbx_seq_one_letter_code
_entity_poly.pdbx_strand_id
1 'polypeptide(L)'
;MASRPSVVTNKVYRSHLSIEGEIDVLVRKVGNVDGMVLKSSLYWESIDFLAQDEVSRAIFYALPHECKLHYLKRKTHASNVKETDPTYYLED
;
A
#
# COMPACT_ATOMS: atom_id res chain seq x y z
N MET A 1 13.77 46.08 18.66
CA MET A 1 13.85 44.79 17.93
C MET A 1 14.44 43.74 18.85
N ALA A 2 13.74 42.61 19.03
CA ALA A 2 14.27 41.27 19.33
C ALA A 2 13.05 40.34 19.53
N SER A 3 12.59 39.71 18.46
CA SER A 3 11.53 38.71 18.50
C SER A 3 12.03 37.45 19.19
N ARG A 4 11.28 36.96 20.19
CA ARG A 4 11.51 35.65 20.81
C ARG A 4 11.30 34.55 19.78
N PRO A 5 12.22 33.59 19.60
CA PRO A 5 11.90 32.39 18.85
C PRO A 5 11.13 31.45 19.79
N SER A 6 9.82 31.35 19.60
CA SER A 6 9.10 30.15 20.05
C SER A 6 9.51 29.02 19.13
N VAL A 7 10.55 28.28 19.50
CA VAL A 7 10.85 27.00 18.88
C VAL A 7 9.72 26.07 19.26
N VAL A 8 8.71 26.02 18.39
CA VAL A 8 7.70 24.98 18.37
C VAL A 8 8.48 23.69 18.24
N THR A 9 8.59 22.95 19.33
CA THR A 9 9.01 21.56 19.28
C THR A 9 7.94 20.83 18.48
N ASN A 10 8.14 20.72 17.17
CA ASN A 10 7.56 19.66 16.36
C ASN A 10 8.13 18.36 16.92
N LYS A 11 7.61 17.94 18.08
CA LYS A 11 7.56 16.53 18.44
C LYS A 11 6.66 15.93 17.38
N VAL A 12 7.28 15.55 16.26
CA VAL A 12 6.73 14.56 15.36
C VAL A 12 6.50 13.37 16.26
N TYR A 13 5.25 13.23 16.72
CA TYR A 13 4.77 12.02 17.35
C TYR A 13 4.78 10.96 16.25
N ARG A 14 5.98 10.49 15.89
CA ARG A 14 6.17 9.15 15.35
C ARG A 14 5.95 8.25 16.55
N SER A 15 4.68 8.13 16.96
CA SER A 15 4.23 7.03 17.79
C SER A 15 4.70 5.79 17.04
N HIS A 16 5.75 5.15 17.55
CA HIS A 16 6.22 3.86 17.06
C HIS A 16 5.04 2.92 17.19
N LEU A 17 4.28 2.76 16.11
CA LEU A 17 3.35 1.66 15.99
C LEU A 17 4.20 0.39 16.14
N SER A 18 3.67 -0.59 16.87
CA SER A 18 4.26 -1.92 16.84
C SER A 18 4.30 -2.40 15.39
N ILE A 19 5.20 -3.34 15.08
CA ILE A 19 5.25 -3.96 13.75
C ILE A 19 3.85 -4.46 13.35
N GLU A 20 3.11 -5.07 14.29
CA GLU A 20 1.72 -5.48 14.11
C GLU A 20 0.80 -4.32 13.71
N GLY A 21 0.94 -3.15 14.35
CA GLY A 21 0.16 -1.96 14.03
C GLY A 21 0.48 -1.38 12.65
N GLU A 22 1.75 -1.41 12.23
CA GLU A 22 2.13 -0.98 10.88
C GLU A 22 1.58 -1.94 9.81
N ILE A 23 1.65 -3.25 10.06
CA ILE A 23 1.12 -4.28 9.17
C ILE A 23 -0.41 -4.18 9.09
N ASP A 24 -1.13 -3.98 10.20
CA ASP A 24 -2.58 -3.80 10.19
C ASP A 24 -3.01 -2.59 9.35
N VAL A 25 -2.28 -1.47 9.45
CA VAL A 25 -2.55 -0.29 8.61
C VAL A 25 -2.33 -0.63 7.13
N LEU A 26 -1.27 -1.35 6.79
CA LEU A 26 -1.00 -1.77 5.41
C LEU A 26 -2.10 -2.68 4.86
N VAL A 27 -2.47 -3.72 5.61
CA VAL A 27 -3.54 -4.66 5.27
C VAL A 27 -4.84 -3.93 4.97
N ARG A 28 -5.24 -2.98 5.83
CA ARG A 28 -6.45 -2.16 5.63
C ARG A 28 -6.32 -1.23 4.43
N LYS A 29 -5.17 -0.57 4.25
CA LYS A 29 -4.97 0.38 3.15
C LYS A 29 -4.94 -0.30 1.79
N VAL A 30 -4.31 -1.46 1.66
CA VAL A 30 -4.29 -2.27 0.43
C VAL A 30 -5.67 -2.87 0.18
N GLY A 31 -6.35 -3.37 1.22
CA GLY A 31 -7.70 -3.92 1.10
C GLY A 31 -8.77 -2.91 0.67
N ASN A 32 -8.54 -1.62 0.92
CA ASN A 32 -9.42 -0.53 0.52
C ASN A 32 -9.08 0.08 -0.86
N VAL A 33 -8.16 -0.52 -1.62
CA VAL A 33 -7.88 -0.07 -2.99
C VAL A 33 -9.01 -0.53 -3.91
N ASP A 34 -9.61 0.41 -4.64
CA ASP A 34 -10.67 0.10 -5.60
C ASP A 34 -10.20 -0.90 -6.65
N GLY A 35 -10.97 -1.98 -6.85
CA GLY A 35 -10.64 -3.07 -7.76
C GLY A 35 -9.60 -4.08 -7.22
N MET A 36 -9.15 -3.94 -5.98
CA MET A 36 -8.31 -4.95 -5.33
C MET A 36 -9.11 -6.19 -4.98
N VAL A 37 -8.67 -7.36 -5.45
CA VAL A 37 -9.24 -8.65 -5.06
C VAL A 37 -8.54 -9.14 -3.79
N LEU A 38 -9.28 -9.17 -2.68
CA LEU A 38 -8.76 -9.65 -1.39
C LEU A 38 -8.24 -11.08 -1.52
N LYS A 39 -7.11 -11.35 -0.86
CA LYS A 39 -6.41 -12.66 -0.84
C LYS A 39 -5.87 -13.13 -2.20
N SER A 40 -5.91 -12.32 -3.25
CA SER A 40 -5.19 -12.60 -4.51
C SER A 40 -3.67 -12.55 -4.31
N SER A 41 -2.88 -13.07 -5.27
CA SER A 41 -1.42 -12.94 -5.17
C SER A 41 -0.99 -11.47 -5.21
N LEU A 42 -1.62 -10.64 -6.05
CA LEU A 42 -1.42 -9.19 -6.09
C LEU A 42 -1.65 -8.55 -4.71
N TYR A 43 -2.69 -8.97 -3.97
CA TYR A 43 -3.00 -8.46 -2.64
C TYR A 43 -1.86 -8.74 -1.64
N TRP A 44 -1.41 -9.99 -1.55
CA TRP A 44 -0.33 -10.38 -0.64
C TRP A 44 1.02 -9.78 -1.05
N GLU A 45 1.35 -9.83 -2.33
CA GLU A 45 2.57 -9.22 -2.88
C GLU A 45 2.61 -7.71 -2.63
N SER A 46 1.47 -7.03 -2.70
CA SER A 46 1.39 -5.60 -2.41
C SER A 46 1.66 -5.30 -0.93
N ILE A 47 1.14 -6.12 -0.01
CA ILE A 47 1.39 -5.96 1.42
C ILE A 47 2.87 -6.19 1.71
N ASP A 48 3.46 -7.28 1.20
CA ASP A 48 4.86 -7.61 1.42
C ASP A 48 5.80 -6.54 0.83
N PHE A 49 5.51 -6.08 -0.40
CA PHE A 49 6.26 -5.01 -1.05
C PHE A 49 6.25 -3.72 -0.24
N LEU A 50 5.07 -3.26 0.19
CA LEU A 50 4.95 -2.02 0.97
C LEU A 50 5.45 -2.18 2.41
N ALA A 51 5.47 -3.39 2.96
CA ALA A 51 6.07 -3.64 4.27
C ALA A 51 7.59 -3.46 4.24
N GLN A 52 8.24 -3.90 3.15
CA GLN A 52 9.70 -3.89 3.00
C GLN A 52 10.25 -2.54 2.51
N ASP A 53 9.51 -1.80 1.68
CA ASP A 53 9.97 -0.53 1.10
C ASP A 53 9.19 0.67 1.65
N GLU A 54 9.81 1.39 2.59
CA GLU A 54 9.24 2.60 3.21
C GLU A 54 8.98 3.72 2.19
N VAL A 55 9.80 3.86 1.15
CA VAL A 55 9.63 4.90 0.12
C VAL A 55 8.42 4.58 -0.73
N SER A 56 8.29 3.33 -1.18
CA SER A 56 7.12 2.89 -1.95
C SER A 56 5.84 2.96 -1.13
N ARG A 57 5.90 2.64 0.17
CA ARG A 57 4.79 2.84 1.11
C ARG A 57 4.37 4.30 1.23
N ALA A 58 5.32 5.21 1.38
CA ALA A 58 5.03 6.64 1.44
C ALA A 58 4.38 7.15 0.14
N ILE A 59 4.90 6.72 -1.03
CA ILE A 59 4.31 7.04 -2.33
C ILE A 59 2.87 6.51 -2.42
N PHE A 60 2.65 5.24 -2.07
CA PHE A 60 1.33 4.62 -2.10
C PHE A 60 0.29 5.37 -1.25
N TYR A 61 0.69 5.86 -0.07
CA TYR A 61 -0.19 6.66 0.79
C TYR A 61 -0.49 8.06 0.24
N ALA A 62 0.44 8.65 -0.50
CA ALA A 62 0.26 9.95 -1.13
C ALA A 62 -0.55 9.91 -2.43
N LEU A 63 -0.66 8.75 -3.07
CA LEU A 63 -1.38 8.61 -4.35
C LEU A 63 -2.91 8.78 -4.19
N PRO A 64 -3.59 9.40 -5.19
CA PRO A 64 -5.04 9.36 -5.32
C PRO A 64 -5.56 7.92 -5.37
N HIS A 65 -6.81 7.69 -4.91
CA HIS A 65 -7.36 6.33 -4.85
C HIS A 65 -7.38 5.65 -6.23
N GLU A 66 -7.75 6.37 -7.29
CA GLU A 66 -7.81 5.80 -8.65
C GLU A 66 -6.44 5.32 -9.18
N CYS A 67 -5.33 5.84 -8.67
CA CYS A 67 -3.99 5.48 -9.14
C CYS A 67 -3.38 4.28 -8.39
N LYS A 68 -3.94 3.92 -7.22
CA LYS A 68 -3.31 2.95 -6.31
C LYS A 68 -3.21 1.56 -6.90
N LEU A 69 -4.28 1.07 -7.53
CA LEU A 69 -4.28 -0.27 -8.12
C LEU A 69 -3.26 -0.38 -9.26
N HIS A 70 -3.21 0.62 -10.14
CA HIS A 70 -2.23 0.67 -11.23
C HIS A 70 -0.79 0.73 -10.72
N TYR A 71 -0.55 1.52 -9.69
CA TYR A 71 0.76 1.60 -9.03
C TYR A 71 1.18 0.24 -8.49
N LEU A 72 0.30 -0.43 -7.73
CA LEU A 72 0.57 -1.74 -7.15
C LEU A 72 0.84 -2.75 -8.24
N LYS A 73 -0.04 -2.89 -9.24
CA LYS A 73 0.16 -3.78 -10.39
C LYS A 73 1.56 -3.57 -10.98
N ARG A 74 1.95 -2.33 -11.31
CA ARG A 74 3.25 -2.03 -11.95
C ARG A 74 4.46 -2.35 -11.08
N LYS A 75 4.35 -2.24 -9.75
CA LYS A 75 5.46 -2.40 -8.82
C LYS A 75 5.61 -3.82 -8.30
N THR A 76 4.52 -4.56 -8.21
CA THR A 76 4.52 -5.99 -7.87
C THR A 76 4.73 -6.84 -9.12
N HIS A 77 5.43 -7.95 -9.00
CA HIS A 77 5.67 -8.86 -10.12
C HIS A 77 4.37 -9.49 -10.68
N ALA A 78 3.25 -9.41 -9.95
CA ALA A 78 1.91 -9.75 -10.44
C ALA A 78 1.51 -9.07 -11.77
N SER A 79 2.07 -7.91 -12.17
CA SER A 79 1.82 -7.33 -13.50
C SER A 79 2.47 -8.09 -14.67
N ASN A 80 3.41 -8.99 -14.41
CA ASN A 80 4.06 -9.77 -15.47
C ASN A 80 3.41 -11.15 -15.68
N VAL A 81 2.44 -11.53 -14.83
CA VAL A 81 1.60 -12.70 -15.07
C VAL A 81 0.43 -12.22 -15.92
N LYS A 82 0.34 -12.70 -17.18
CA LYS A 82 -0.87 -12.51 -17.99
C LYS A 82 -2.07 -13.00 -17.17
N GLU A 83 -3.01 -12.11 -16.89
CA GLU A 83 -4.36 -12.49 -16.43
C GLU A 83 -4.94 -13.41 -17.53
N THR A 84 -4.82 -14.73 -17.37
CA THR A 84 -5.60 -15.67 -18.16
C THR A 84 -7.01 -15.65 -17.58
N ASP A 85 -7.97 -15.19 -18.37
CA ASP A 85 -9.39 -15.34 -18.08
C ASP A 85 -9.65 -16.79 -17.61
N PRO A 86 -10.46 -17.01 -16.56
CA PRO A 86 -10.90 -18.34 -16.21
C PRO A 86 -11.75 -18.87 -17.37
N THR A 87 -11.16 -19.69 -18.24
CA THR A 87 -11.91 -20.51 -19.17
C THR A 87 -12.73 -21.48 -18.33
N TYR A 88 -14.01 -21.18 -18.16
CA TYR A 88 -14.98 -22.16 -17.72
C TYR A 88 -15.10 -23.21 -18.82
N TYR A 89 -14.31 -24.28 -18.73
CA TYR A 89 -14.60 -25.50 -19.46
C TYR A 89 -15.85 -26.10 -18.81
N LEU A 90 -17.00 -25.89 -19.46
CA LEU A 90 -18.13 -26.80 -19.34
C LEU A 90 -17.68 -28.09 -20.04
N GLU A 91 -17.27 -29.08 -19.26
CA GLU A 91 -17.27 -30.46 -19.74
C GLU A 91 -18.74 -30.90 -19.91
N ASP A 92 -18.95 -31.65 -21.00
CA ASP A 92 -20.21 -31.93 -21.71
C ASP A 92 -21.42 -32.39 -20.88
#